data_AF-A0A2H6HBF9-F1
#
_entry.id   AF-A0A2H6HBF9-F1
#
_cell.length_a   1.000
_cell.length_b   1.000
_cell.length_c   1.000
_cell.angle_alpha   90.00
_cell.angle_beta   90.00
_cell.angle_gamma   90.00
#
_symmetry.space_group_name_H-M   'P 1'
#
loop_
_entity.id
_entity.type
_entity.pdbx_description
1 polymer ?
#
loop_
_entity_poly.entity_id
_entity_poly.type
_entity_poly.pdbx_seq_one_letter_code
_entity_poly.pdbx_strand_id
1 'polypeptide(L)'
;MTISASELEPYVSWGTNPAHTLPVQSTVPFPDATSDPNEQESIRRALAYMGLEAGTPLTDIHIDRAFIGSCTNARIEDLREVARLVDGRKVHADVSAMIVPGSGLVKLQAEDEGLDRVFKAAGFEWRDAGCSMCLGMNPDILSPGERCASTSNRNFEGRQGRGGRTHLVSPAMAAAAAIEGHFVDIRTWENV
;
A
#
# COMPACT_ATOMS: atom_id res chain seq x y z
N MET A 1 16.69 22.61 -2.15
CA MET A 1 15.89 21.94 -1.10
C MET A 1 16.79 20.92 -0.42
N THR A 2 16.88 20.94 0.90
CA THR A 2 17.64 19.97 1.71
C THR A 2 16.63 19.23 2.57
N ILE A 3 16.69 17.89 2.60
CA ILE A 3 15.79 17.04 3.40
C ILE A 3 16.65 16.24 4.38
N SER A 4 16.27 16.23 5.66
CA SER A 4 16.90 15.41 6.70
C SER A 4 16.24 14.02 6.72
N ALA A 5 17.02 12.97 6.48
CA ALA A 5 16.50 11.60 6.48
C ALA A 5 16.00 11.15 7.87
N SER A 6 16.55 11.72 8.95
CA SER A 6 16.15 11.38 10.32
C SER A 6 14.78 11.92 10.72
N GLU A 7 14.22 12.85 9.94
CA GLU A 7 12.90 13.44 10.15
C GLU A 7 11.81 12.75 9.31
N LEU A 8 12.19 11.76 8.50
CA LEU A 8 11.24 11.03 7.67
C LEU A 8 10.49 10.00 8.50
N GLU A 9 9.17 10.03 8.34
CA GLU A 9 8.26 9.02 8.86
C GLU A 9 7.75 8.13 7.72
N PRO A 10 7.08 7.01 8.00
CA PRO A 10 6.29 6.30 7.00
C PRO A 10 5.12 7.17 6.53
N TYR A 11 4.87 7.19 5.23
CA TYR A 11 3.79 7.98 4.61
C TYR A 11 2.75 7.07 3.97
N VAL A 12 1.50 7.56 3.94
CA VAL A 12 0.37 6.90 3.28
C VAL A 12 -0.35 7.94 2.43
N SER A 13 -0.65 7.61 1.16
CA SER A 13 -1.52 8.47 0.36
C SER A 13 -2.96 8.33 0.86
N TRP A 14 -3.65 9.41 1.19
CA TRP A 14 -5.06 9.37 1.63
C TRP A 14 -6.04 9.65 0.48
N GLY A 15 -5.57 10.27 -0.61
CA GLY A 15 -6.40 10.71 -1.75
C GLY A 15 -6.15 9.92 -3.04
N THR A 16 -6.43 10.56 -4.18
CA THR A 16 -6.41 9.96 -5.52
C THR A 16 -5.22 10.38 -6.37
N ASN A 17 -4.19 10.99 -5.79
CA ASN A 17 -2.94 11.28 -6.48
C ASN A 17 -1.75 11.23 -5.49
N PRO A 18 -0.50 11.12 -5.99
CA PRO A 18 0.67 10.99 -5.13
C PRO A 18 0.96 12.21 -4.23
N ALA A 19 0.44 13.40 -4.56
CA ALA A 19 0.61 14.58 -3.71
C ALA A 19 -0.32 14.55 -2.49
N HIS A 20 -1.40 13.77 -2.52
CA HIS A 20 -2.31 13.58 -1.40
C HIS A 20 -1.77 12.53 -0.43
N THR A 21 -0.62 12.83 0.19
CA THR A 21 0.12 11.93 1.07
C THR A 21 0.48 12.64 2.36
N LEU A 22 0.37 11.93 3.48
CA LEU A 22 0.66 12.43 4.82
C LEU A 22 1.47 11.39 5.62
N PRO A 23 2.20 11.81 6.67
CA PRO A 23 2.78 10.89 7.64
C PRO A 23 1.71 9.98 8.23
N VAL A 24 2.01 8.71 8.49
CA VAL A 24 1.04 7.69 8.93
C VAL A 24 0.34 8.05 10.26
N GLN A 25 0.98 8.83 11.12
CA GLN A 25 0.38 9.29 12.38
C GLN A 25 -0.60 10.48 12.20
N SER A 26 -0.77 10.97 10.97
CA SER A 26 -1.68 12.08 10.67
C SER A 26 -3.13 11.59 10.56
N THR A 27 -4.04 12.57 10.42
CA THR A 27 -5.46 12.33 10.11
C THR A 27 -5.77 12.77 8.68
N VAL A 28 -6.80 12.16 8.08
CA VAL A 28 -7.38 12.59 6.82
C VAL A 28 -7.74 14.09 6.89
N PRO A 29 -7.34 14.92 5.91
CA PRO A 29 -7.47 16.37 6.02
C PRO A 29 -8.94 16.82 5.91
N PHE A 30 -9.27 17.88 6.65
CA PHE A 30 -10.54 18.56 6.47
C PHE A 30 -10.50 19.48 5.25
N PRO A 31 -11.55 19.52 4.41
CA PRO A 31 -11.60 20.43 3.28
C PRO A 31 -11.47 21.90 3.65
N ASP A 32 -11.84 22.31 4.86
CA ASP A 32 -11.77 23.69 5.35
C ASP A 32 -10.40 24.06 5.97
N ALA A 33 -9.46 23.11 6.04
CA ALA A 33 -8.09 23.37 6.51
C ALA A 33 -7.27 24.26 5.56
N THR A 34 -7.71 24.42 4.31
CA THR A 34 -7.14 25.33 3.31
C THR A 34 -8.14 26.42 2.94
N SER A 35 -7.63 27.61 2.65
CA SER A 35 -8.44 28.73 2.14
C SER A 35 -8.57 28.75 0.62
N ASP A 36 -7.81 27.93 -0.12
CA ASP A 36 -7.90 27.87 -1.59
C ASP A 36 -9.13 27.04 -2.02
N PRO A 37 -10.15 27.66 -2.67
CA PRO A 37 -11.36 26.95 -3.08
C PRO A 37 -11.12 25.74 -3.98
N ASN A 38 -10.07 25.77 -4.82
CA ASN A 38 -9.74 24.65 -5.71
C ASN A 38 -9.18 23.47 -4.91
N GLU A 39 -8.36 23.74 -3.91
CA GLU A 39 -7.80 22.71 -3.03
C GLU A 39 -8.90 22.11 -2.15
N GLN A 40 -9.81 22.94 -1.60
CA GLN A 40 -10.96 22.44 -0.85
C GLN A 40 -11.80 21.46 -1.68
N GLU A 41 -12.08 21.82 -2.94
CA GLU A 41 -12.83 20.95 -3.85
C GLU A 41 -12.07 19.68 -4.22
N SER A 42 -10.76 19.78 -4.45
CA SER A 42 -9.87 18.62 -4.65
C SER A 42 -9.96 17.64 -3.47
N ILE A 43 -9.89 18.15 -2.23
CA ILE A 43 -10.03 17.33 -1.01
C ILE A 43 -11.41 16.68 -0.99
N ARG A 44 -12.50 17.44 -1.14
CA ARG A 44 -13.88 16.89 -1.11
C ARG A 44 -14.06 15.75 -2.11
N ARG A 45 -13.59 15.93 -3.35
CA ARG A 45 -13.66 14.89 -4.39
C ARG A 45 -12.83 13.66 -4.05
N ALA A 46 -11.61 13.85 -3.56
CA ALA A 46 -10.75 12.75 -3.15
C ALA A 46 -11.38 11.96 -1.99
N LEU A 47 -11.93 12.63 -0.97
CA LEU A 47 -12.62 11.99 0.15
C LEU A 47 -13.85 11.20 -0.30
N ALA A 48 -14.67 11.79 -1.16
CA ALA A 48 -15.85 11.13 -1.72
C ALA A 48 -15.48 9.85 -2.50
N TYR A 49 -14.46 9.92 -3.35
CA TYR A 49 -13.98 8.75 -4.09
C TYR A 49 -13.40 7.68 -3.16
N MET A 50 -12.51 8.10 -2.27
CA MET A 50 -11.82 7.22 -1.33
C MET A 50 -12.74 6.70 -0.22
N GLY A 51 -13.97 7.22 -0.10
CA GLY A 51 -14.91 6.86 0.96
C GLY A 51 -14.28 7.07 2.34
N LEU A 52 -13.63 8.23 2.54
CA LEU A 52 -12.99 8.60 3.80
C LEU A 52 -13.71 9.77 4.43
N GLU A 53 -13.79 9.76 5.75
CA GLU A 53 -14.25 10.89 6.55
C GLU A 53 -13.05 11.77 6.93
N ALA A 54 -13.26 13.09 6.95
CA ALA A 54 -12.22 14.00 7.41
C ALA A 54 -11.98 13.81 8.91
N GLY A 55 -10.72 13.92 9.34
CA GLY A 55 -10.31 13.70 10.72
C GLY A 55 -10.09 12.24 11.10
N THR A 56 -10.43 11.27 10.25
CA THR A 56 -10.10 9.85 10.50
C THR A 56 -8.58 9.68 10.61
N PRO A 57 -8.04 9.10 11.69
CA PRO A 57 -6.63 8.73 11.75
C PRO A 57 -6.27 7.81 10.59
N LEU A 58 -5.13 8.01 9.94
CA LEU A 58 -4.75 7.14 8.82
C LEU A 58 -4.58 5.69 9.28
N THR A 59 -4.17 5.48 10.52
CA THR A 59 -4.09 4.15 11.13
C THR A 59 -5.43 3.46 11.28
N ASP A 60 -6.55 4.19 11.31
CA ASP A 60 -7.89 3.60 11.48
C ASP A 60 -8.51 3.21 10.11
N ILE A 61 -7.78 3.43 9.01
CA ILE A 61 -8.25 3.07 7.67
C ILE A 61 -7.96 1.58 7.44
N HIS A 62 -9.04 0.79 7.47
CA HIS A 62 -9.03 -0.63 7.13
C HIS A 62 -8.83 -0.87 5.64
N ILE A 63 -8.08 -1.91 5.30
CA ILE A 63 -7.85 -2.35 3.91
C ILE A 63 -8.53 -3.70 3.65
N ASP A 64 -8.90 -3.92 2.39
CA ASP A 64 -9.40 -5.20 1.90
C ASP A 64 -8.30 -5.98 1.16
N ARG A 65 -7.32 -5.24 0.62
CA ARG A 65 -6.27 -5.81 -0.22
C ARG A 65 -4.89 -5.24 0.07
N ALA A 66 -3.87 -6.08 -0.03
CA ALA A 66 -2.47 -5.65 -0.04
C ALA A 66 -1.79 -6.12 -1.33
N PHE A 67 -1.14 -5.19 -2.02
CA PHE A 67 -0.42 -5.42 -3.26
C PHE A 67 1.03 -4.97 -3.12
N ILE A 68 1.94 -5.94 -3.02
CA ILE A 68 3.38 -5.71 -3.02
C ILE A 68 3.91 -6.12 -4.40
N GLY A 69 4.05 -5.14 -5.27
CA GLY A 69 4.43 -5.38 -6.65
C GLY A 69 4.56 -4.10 -7.45
N SER A 70 5.53 -4.11 -8.36
CA SER A 70 5.68 -3.21 -9.51
C SER A 70 7.14 -3.28 -9.95
N CYS A 71 7.46 -2.71 -11.11
CA CYS A 71 8.85 -2.44 -11.48
C CYS A 71 9.55 -1.46 -10.51
N THR A 72 8.82 -0.80 -9.61
CA THR A 72 9.35 0.22 -8.70
C THR A 72 9.66 -0.32 -7.30
N ASN A 73 8.85 -1.26 -6.78
CA ASN A 73 8.87 -1.63 -5.35
C ASN A 73 8.72 -3.14 -5.10
N ALA A 74 9.39 -3.95 -5.91
CA ALA A 74 9.50 -5.40 -5.74
C ALA A 74 10.88 -5.92 -6.21
N ARG A 75 11.94 -5.21 -5.80
CA ARG A 75 13.34 -5.65 -5.92
C ARG A 75 13.62 -6.71 -4.86
N ILE A 76 14.75 -7.41 -4.98
CA ILE A 76 15.07 -8.47 -4.02
C ILE A 76 15.22 -7.94 -2.59
N GLU A 77 15.76 -6.72 -2.42
CA GLU A 77 15.87 -6.08 -1.11
C GLU A 77 14.50 -5.79 -0.50
N ASP A 78 13.56 -5.29 -1.30
CA ASP A 78 12.16 -5.05 -0.89
C ASP A 78 11.52 -6.38 -0.41
N LEU A 79 11.74 -7.47 -1.15
CA LEU A 79 11.18 -8.78 -0.80
C LEU A 79 11.82 -9.38 0.46
N ARG A 80 13.13 -9.22 0.65
CA ARG A 80 13.82 -9.67 1.88
C ARG A 80 13.33 -8.92 3.12
N GLU A 81 13.10 -7.62 3.00
CA GLU A 81 12.50 -6.81 4.06
C GLU A 81 11.10 -7.32 4.41
N VAL A 82 10.24 -7.48 3.40
CA VAL A 82 8.89 -8.03 3.59
C VAL A 82 8.94 -9.42 4.22
N ALA A 83 9.85 -10.29 3.79
CA ALA A 83 9.96 -11.65 4.34
C ALA A 83 10.31 -11.63 5.83
N ARG A 84 11.26 -10.78 6.24
CA ARG A 84 11.59 -10.58 7.66
C ARG A 84 10.41 -10.11 8.49
N LEU A 85 9.57 -9.23 7.93
CA LEU A 85 8.42 -8.64 8.63
C LEU A 85 7.28 -9.65 8.83
N VAL A 86 7.03 -10.51 7.84
CA VAL A 86 5.87 -11.41 7.83
C VAL A 86 6.18 -12.83 8.30
N ASP A 87 7.46 -13.18 8.51
CA ASP A 87 7.83 -14.50 9.01
C ASP A 87 7.17 -14.82 10.36
N GLY A 88 6.60 -16.01 10.47
CA GLY A 88 5.82 -16.43 11.63
C GLY A 88 4.46 -15.74 11.82
N ARG A 89 4.08 -14.77 10.98
CA ARG A 89 2.80 -14.05 11.05
C ARG A 89 1.80 -14.57 10.01
N LYS A 90 0.57 -14.07 10.05
CA LYS A 90 -0.49 -14.40 9.09
C LYS A 90 -1.21 -13.15 8.62
N VAL A 91 -1.49 -13.08 7.33
CA VAL A 91 -2.37 -12.07 6.73
C VAL A 91 -3.71 -12.09 7.44
N HIS A 92 -4.24 -10.90 7.71
CA HIS A 92 -5.54 -10.71 8.35
C HIS A 92 -6.63 -11.49 7.60
N ALA A 93 -7.58 -12.09 8.32
CA ALA A 93 -8.56 -13.00 7.72
C ALA A 93 -9.42 -12.35 6.62
N ASP A 94 -9.66 -11.05 6.75
CA ASP A 94 -10.45 -10.26 5.80
C ASP A 94 -9.60 -9.59 4.71
N VAL A 95 -8.28 -9.77 4.70
CA VAL A 95 -7.39 -9.16 3.71
C VAL A 95 -6.93 -10.18 2.68
N SER A 96 -7.08 -9.84 1.40
CA SER A 96 -6.42 -10.57 0.32
C SER A 96 -5.07 -9.92 0.01
N ALA A 97 -3.97 -10.64 0.24
CA ALA A 97 -2.63 -10.10 0.04
C ALA A 97 -1.89 -10.84 -1.08
N MET A 98 -1.21 -10.10 -1.96
CA MET A 98 -0.42 -10.69 -3.04
C MET A 98 0.94 -10.01 -3.19
N ILE A 99 1.90 -10.80 -3.66
CA ILE A 99 3.25 -10.35 -3.98
C ILE A 99 3.58 -10.70 -5.42
N VAL A 100 3.99 -9.69 -6.19
CA VAL A 100 4.36 -9.78 -7.61
C VAL A 100 5.80 -9.30 -7.78
N PRO A 101 6.75 -10.19 -8.09
CA PRO A 101 8.16 -9.83 -8.26
C PRO A 101 8.36 -8.82 -9.39
N GLY A 102 9.31 -7.89 -9.20
CA GLY A 102 9.59 -6.84 -10.18
C GLY A 102 10.18 -7.36 -11.51
N SER A 103 10.76 -8.57 -11.50
CA SER A 103 11.24 -9.26 -12.70
C SER A 103 11.32 -10.78 -12.47
N GLY A 104 11.45 -11.55 -13.57
CA GLY A 104 11.67 -12.99 -13.49
C GLY A 104 12.98 -13.36 -12.76
N LEU A 105 14.03 -12.54 -12.89
CA LEU A 105 15.29 -12.75 -12.17
C LEU A 105 15.11 -12.58 -10.66
N VAL A 106 14.38 -11.54 -10.24
CA VAL A 106 14.06 -11.33 -8.82
C VAL A 106 13.21 -12.47 -8.28
N LYS A 107 12.25 -12.97 -9.07
CA LYS A 107 11.43 -14.14 -8.68
C LYS A 107 12.30 -15.37 -8.43
N LEU A 108 13.15 -15.73 -9.40
CA LEU A 108 14.06 -16.88 -9.29
C LEU A 108 14.96 -16.75 -8.07
N GLN A 109 15.51 -15.56 -7.84
CA GLN A 109 16.36 -15.30 -6.69
C GLN A 109 15.59 -15.41 -5.36
N ALA A 110 14.37 -14.85 -5.29
CA ALA A 110 13.54 -14.94 -4.10
C ALA A 110 13.13 -16.39 -3.77
N GLU A 111 12.92 -17.22 -4.80
CA GLU A 111 12.62 -18.65 -4.66
C GLU A 111 13.86 -19.47 -4.23
N ASP A 112 15.04 -19.15 -4.77
CA ASP A 112 16.32 -19.74 -4.34
C ASP A 112 16.65 -19.42 -2.88
N GLU A 113 16.36 -18.18 -2.45
CA GLU A 113 16.47 -17.74 -1.06
C GLU A 113 15.33 -18.26 -0.15
N GLY A 114 14.30 -18.89 -0.72
CA GLY A 114 13.15 -19.43 0.01
C GLY A 114 12.17 -18.39 0.54
N LEU A 115 12.25 -17.13 0.09
CA LEU A 115 11.36 -16.04 0.49
C LEU A 115 9.90 -16.33 0.10
N ASP A 116 9.70 -16.98 -1.05
CA ASP A 116 8.37 -17.37 -1.54
C ASP A 116 7.63 -18.28 -0.53
N ARG A 117 8.36 -19.13 0.19
CA ARG A 117 7.79 -20.02 1.22
C ARG A 117 7.35 -19.23 2.43
N VAL A 118 8.12 -18.22 2.84
CA VAL A 118 7.75 -17.31 3.93
C VAL A 118 6.47 -16.57 3.59
N PHE A 119 6.37 -16.02 2.37
CA PHE A 119 5.18 -15.31 1.91
C PHE A 119 3.94 -16.20 1.87
N LYS A 120 4.05 -17.39 1.27
CA LYS A 120 2.95 -18.36 1.21
C LYS A 120 2.56 -18.84 2.60
N ALA A 121 3.52 -19.06 3.48
CA ALA A 121 3.27 -19.42 4.87
C ALA A 121 2.51 -18.30 5.59
N ALA A 122 2.84 -17.03 5.35
CA ALA A 122 2.10 -15.90 5.90
C ALA A 122 0.70 -15.72 5.27
N GLY A 123 0.40 -16.37 4.15
CA GLY A 123 -0.90 -16.29 3.48
C GLY A 123 -0.93 -15.32 2.30
N PHE A 124 0.23 -14.81 1.86
CA PHE A 124 0.31 -14.04 0.62
C PHE A 124 0.24 -14.95 -0.60
N GLU A 125 -0.46 -14.49 -1.63
CA GLU A 125 -0.38 -15.07 -2.96
C GLU A 125 0.95 -14.70 -3.62
N TRP A 126 1.82 -15.69 -3.83
CA TRP A 126 3.06 -15.52 -4.58
C TRP A 126 2.81 -15.68 -6.08
N ARG A 127 2.87 -14.59 -6.83
CA ARG A 127 2.54 -14.53 -8.26
C ARG A 127 3.77 -14.61 -9.16
N ASP A 128 3.52 -14.73 -10.46
CA ASP A 128 4.56 -14.58 -11.48
C ASP A 128 4.95 -13.12 -11.66
N ALA A 129 6.19 -12.88 -12.09
CA ALA A 129 6.66 -11.53 -12.34
C ALA A 129 5.86 -10.87 -13.48
N GLY A 130 5.43 -9.63 -13.28
CA GLY A 130 4.63 -8.90 -14.25
C GLY A 130 4.07 -7.59 -13.72
N CYS A 131 3.27 -6.90 -14.53
CA CYS A 131 2.70 -5.62 -14.12
C CYS A 131 1.49 -5.77 -13.18
N SER A 132 0.73 -6.87 -13.24
CA SER A 132 -0.42 -7.19 -12.37
C SER A 132 -1.29 -5.94 -12.06
N MET A 133 -1.68 -5.72 -10.80
CA MET A 133 -2.53 -4.60 -10.39
C MET A 133 -1.87 -3.23 -10.64
N CYS A 134 -0.54 -3.12 -10.78
CA CYS A 134 0.11 -1.84 -11.09
C CYS A 134 -0.33 -1.29 -12.46
N LEU A 135 -0.69 -2.17 -13.40
CA LEU A 135 -1.26 -1.81 -14.70
C LEU A 135 -2.78 -1.85 -14.74
N GLY A 136 -3.40 -2.80 -14.03
CA GLY A 136 -4.86 -2.94 -13.96
C GLY A 136 -5.55 -3.33 -15.29
N MET A 137 -4.79 -3.88 -16.24
CA MET A 137 -5.29 -4.38 -17.54
C MET A 137 -5.30 -5.92 -17.62
N ASN A 138 -5.30 -6.57 -16.47
CA ASN A 138 -5.36 -8.02 -16.29
C ASN A 138 -6.45 -8.33 -15.24
N PRO A 139 -6.71 -9.61 -14.93
CA PRO A 139 -7.74 -9.96 -13.95
C PRO A 139 -7.45 -9.48 -12.52
N ASP A 140 -6.21 -9.09 -12.21
CA ASP A 140 -5.85 -8.53 -10.90
C ASP A 140 -6.31 -7.07 -10.84
N ILE A 141 -7.58 -6.88 -10.46
CA ILE A 141 -8.20 -5.57 -10.27
C ILE A 141 -8.98 -5.50 -8.96
N LEU A 142 -9.12 -4.28 -8.45
CA LEU A 142 -9.99 -3.93 -7.35
C LEU A 142 -11.45 -3.86 -7.81
N SER A 143 -12.32 -4.40 -6.97
CA SER A 143 -13.77 -4.21 -7.06
C SER A 143 -14.15 -2.79 -6.62
N PRO A 144 -15.30 -2.25 -7.08
CA PRO A 144 -15.78 -0.96 -6.60
C PRO A 144 -15.89 -0.92 -5.08
N GLY A 145 -15.26 0.07 -4.44
CA GLY A 145 -15.24 0.24 -3.00
C GLY A 145 -14.11 -0.50 -2.26
N GLU A 146 -13.50 -1.50 -2.89
CA GLU A 146 -12.37 -2.26 -2.32
C GLU A 146 -11.15 -1.35 -2.15
N ARG A 147 -10.52 -1.43 -0.98
CA ARG A 147 -9.38 -0.60 -0.60
C ARG A 147 -8.08 -1.38 -0.56
N CYS A 148 -7.06 -0.85 -1.23
CA CYS A 148 -5.75 -1.48 -1.35
C CYS A 148 -4.64 -0.66 -0.70
N ALA A 149 -3.82 -1.29 0.14
CA ALA A 149 -2.45 -0.87 0.38
C ALA A 149 -1.57 -1.34 -0.79
N SER A 150 -0.98 -0.43 -1.55
CA SER A 150 -0.36 -0.73 -2.84
C SER A 150 1.03 -0.12 -2.93
N THR A 151 2.01 -0.93 -3.34
CA THR A 151 3.37 -0.48 -3.64
C THR A 151 3.52 -0.06 -5.12
N SER A 152 2.42 0.32 -5.76
CA SER A 152 2.48 1.01 -7.05
C SER A 152 3.02 2.42 -6.86
N ASN A 153 3.24 3.13 -7.97
CA ASN A 153 3.62 4.55 -7.97
C ASN A 153 2.47 5.48 -8.42
N ARG A 154 1.27 4.92 -8.67
CA ARG A 154 0.11 5.66 -9.20
C ARG A 154 -1.18 5.16 -8.57
N ASN A 155 -2.01 6.08 -8.09
CA ASN A 155 -3.31 5.83 -7.45
C ASN A 155 -4.44 6.70 -7.99
N PHE A 156 -4.33 7.20 -9.22
CA PHE A 156 -5.44 7.93 -9.85
C PHE A 156 -6.68 7.05 -9.97
N GLU A 157 -7.85 7.70 -9.99
CA GLU A 157 -9.14 7.03 -10.00
C GLU A 157 -9.22 6.00 -11.15
N GLY A 158 -9.57 4.76 -10.80
CA GLY A 158 -9.69 3.67 -11.76
C GLY A 158 -8.38 2.95 -12.09
N ARG A 159 -7.23 3.38 -11.57
CA ARG A 159 -5.91 2.85 -11.95
C ARG A 159 -5.79 1.33 -11.74
N GLN A 160 -6.20 0.84 -10.58
CA GLN A 160 -6.11 -0.58 -10.22
C GLN A 160 -7.48 -1.27 -10.35
N GLY A 161 -8.46 -0.66 -11.01
CA GLY A 161 -9.84 -1.12 -11.07
C GLY A 161 -10.83 0.02 -10.90
N ARG A 162 -11.94 0.01 -11.66
CA ARG A 162 -12.94 1.08 -11.63
C ARG A 162 -13.61 1.15 -10.26
N GLY A 163 -13.45 2.28 -9.57
CA GLY A 163 -14.00 2.51 -8.24
C GLY A 163 -13.19 1.86 -7.11
N GLY A 164 -12.04 1.25 -7.41
CA GLY A 164 -11.10 0.77 -6.39
C GLY A 164 -10.35 1.92 -5.74
N ARG A 165 -10.07 1.79 -4.43
CA ARG A 165 -9.49 2.84 -3.59
C ARG A 165 -8.05 2.48 -3.26
N THR A 166 -7.10 3.15 -3.89
CA THR A 166 -5.67 2.79 -3.79
C THR A 166 -4.92 3.76 -2.88
N HIS A 167 -4.21 3.20 -1.89
CA HIS A 167 -3.25 3.92 -1.06
C HIS A 167 -1.83 3.52 -1.46
N LEU A 168 -1.01 4.49 -1.84
CA LEU A 168 0.41 4.30 -2.11
C LEU A 168 1.18 4.23 -0.79
N VAL A 169 1.94 3.17 -0.62
CA VAL A 169 2.73 2.88 0.57
C VAL A 169 4.03 2.14 0.22
N SER A 170 4.98 2.08 1.16
CA SER A 170 6.19 1.26 1.01
C SER A 170 5.88 -0.25 1.10
N PRO A 171 6.78 -1.14 0.64
CA PRO A 171 6.66 -2.58 0.83
C PRO A 171 6.47 -2.99 2.30
N ALA A 172 7.27 -2.42 3.21
CA ALA A 172 7.14 -2.67 4.64
C ALA A 172 5.76 -2.30 5.20
N MET A 173 5.24 -1.12 4.82
CA MET A 173 3.91 -0.67 5.24
C MET A 173 2.79 -1.55 4.65
N ALA A 174 2.88 -1.92 3.37
CA ALA A 174 1.91 -2.82 2.75
C ALA A 174 1.91 -4.20 3.43
N ALA A 175 3.08 -4.73 3.79
CA ALA A 175 3.22 -5.99 4.51
C ALA A 175 2.60 -5.92 5.90
N ALA A 176 2.95 -4.90 6.69
CA ALA A 176 2.39 -4.71 8.03
C ALA A 176 0.87 -4.52 7.99
N ALA A 177 0.37 -3.69 7.07
CA ALA A 177 -1.06 -3.48 6.90
C ALA A 177 -1.81 -4.75 6.45
N ALA A 178 -1.17 -5.63 5.68
CA ALA A 178 -1.74 -6.92 5.31
C ALA A 178 -1.94 -7.84 6.52
N ILE A 179 -1.03 -7.78 7.50
CA ILE A 179 -1.11 -8.57 8.73
C ILE A 179 -2.17 -7.99 9.69
N GLU A 180 -2.22 -6.66 9.83
CA GLU A 180 -3.09 -5.99 10.81
C GLU A 180 -4.50 -5.69 10.29
N GLY A 181 -4.69 -5.65 8.97
CA GLY A 181 -5.98 -5.28 8.35
C GLY A 181 -6.24 -3.77 8.25
N HIS A 182 -5.28 -2.94 8.67
CA HIS A 182 -5.32 -1.48 8.61
C HIS A 182 -3.90 -0.90 8.59
N PHE A 183 -3.73 0.40 8.31
CA PHE A 183 -2.38 1.00 8.33
C PHE A 183 -1.82 1.11 9.75
N VAL A 184 -0.49 0.97 9.88
CA VAL A 184 0.23 1.04 11.16
C VAL A 184 1.53 1.82 11.04
N ASP A 185 2.07 2.30 12.15
CA ASP A 185 3.42 2.87 12.14
C ASP A 185 4.47 1.75 12.15
N ILE A 186 5.07 1.49 10.99
CA ILE A 186 6.07 0.41 10.85
C ILE A 186 7.30 0.59 11.75
N ARG A 187 7.61 1.81 12.21
CA ARG A 187 8.73 2.07 13.13
C ARG A 187 8.54 1.42 14.49
N THR A 188 7.29 1.36 14.95
CA THR A 188 6.95 0.71 16.23
C THR A 188 6.48 -0.72 16.03
N TRP A 189 6.01 -1.08 14.83
CA TRP A 189 5.54 -2.42 14.49
C TRP A 189 6.65 -3.48 14.44
N GLU A 190 7.85 -3.14 13.95
CA GLU A 190 8.99 -4.08 13.84
C GLU A 190 9.46 -4.68 15.18
N ASN A 191 9.10 -4.05 16.30
CA ASN A 191 9.51 -4.45 17.65
C ASN A 191 8.43 -5.22 18.41
N VAL A 192 7.32 -5.59 17.76
CA VAL A 192 6.18 -6.30 18.36
C VAL A 192 6.25 -7.80 18.08
#